data_AF-A0A7S2C1W8-F1
#
_entry.id   AF-A0A7S2C1W8-F1
#
_cell.length_a   1.000
_cell.length_b   1.000
_cell.length_c   1.000
_cell.angle_alpha   90.00
_cell.angle_beta   90.00
_cell.angle_gamma   90.00
#
_symmetry.space_group_name_H-M   'P 1'
#
loop_
_entity.id
_entity.type
_entity.pdbx_description
1 polymer ?
#
loop_
_entity_poly.entity_id
_entity_poly.type
_entity_poly.pdbx_seq_one_letter_code
_entity_poly.pdbx_strand_id
1 'polypeptide(L)'
;MREYAGELTREALKGFKCGTFTTVFLDGTKLDHGLREEFYAALTSDTCRVDKLSMRGCDLTGWDLGFFGGLSRVTCFDFASAVITGDIGVLVNHKDLKVVNFSRCKGINGDICVFE
;
A
#
# COMPACT_ATOMS: atom_id res chain seq x y z
N MET A 1 -19.75 2.60 0.37
CA MET A 1 -18.29 2.36 0.45
C MET A 1 -18.00 1.11 -0.38
N ARG A 2 -16.97 1.11 -1.25
CA ARG A 2 -16.68 -0.04 -2.13
C ARG A 2 -15.35 -0.65 -1.66
N GLU A 3 -15.45 -1.78 -0.98
CA GLU A 3 -14.33 -2.41 -0.28
C GLU A 3 -13.96 -3.74 -0.94
N TYR A 4 -12.66 -4.03 -0.95
CA TYR A 4 -12.14 -5.34 -1.27
C TYR A 4 -11.45 -5.91 -0.03
N ALA A 5 -11.76 -7.14 0.34
CA ALA A 5 -11.05 -7.88 1.38
C ALA A 5 -10.74 -9.28 0.86
N GLY A 6 -9.45 -9.64 0.80
CA GLY A 6 -9.02 -10.94 0.29
C GLY A 6 -7.59 -10.95 -0.21
N GLU A 7 -7.20 -12.03 -0.89
CA GLU A 7 -5.87 -12.22 -1.45
C GLU A 7 -5.61 -11.39 -2.70
N LEU A 8 -4.35 -10.99 -2.91
CA LEU A 8 -3.97 -10.34 -4.15
C LEU A 8 -4.05 -11.33 -5.33
N THR A 9 -5.04 -11.14 -6.20
CA THR A 9 -5.25 -11.97 -7.40
C THR A 9 -5.36 -11.09 -8.64
N ARG A 10 -5.14 -11.65 -9.83
CA ARG A 10 -5.34 -10.94 -11.10
C ARG A 10 -6.74 -10.37 -11.25
N GLU A 11 -7.75 -11.01 -10.67
CA GLU A 11 -9.12 -10.51 -10.69
C GLU A 11 -9.30 -9.29 -9.76
N ALA A 12 -8.73 -9.34 -8.56
CA ALA A 12 -8.69 -8.19 -7.66
C ALA A 12 -7.99 -6.98 -8.32
N LEU A 13 -6.88 -7.22 -9.02
CA LEU A 13 -6.13 -6.20 -9.75
C LEU A 13 -6.97 -5.50 -10.84
N LYS A 14 -7.80 -6.24 -11.58
CA LYS A 14 -8.76 -5.62 -12.52
C LYS A 14 -9.73 -4.69 -11.79
N GLY A 15 -10.23 -5.10 -10.63
CA GLY A 15 -11.10 -4.28 -9.81
C GLY A 15 -10.43 -3.01 -9.27
N PHE A 16 -9.17 -3.09 -8.85
CA PHE A 16 -8.38 -1.91 -8.46
C PHE A 16 -8.21 -0.96 -9.65
N LYS A 17 -7.75 -1.49 -10.78
CA LYS A 17 -7.50 -0.73 -12.01
C LYS A 17 -8.76 -0.02 -12.49
N CYS A 18 -9.91 -0.71 -12.53
CA CYS A 18 -11.18 -0.15 -13.02
C CYS A 18 -11.86 0.81 -12.02
N GLY A 19 -11.25 1.11 -10.88
CA GLY A 19 -11.83 2.03 -9.90
C GLY A 19 -13.06 1.47 -9.20
N THR A 20 -13.18 0.14 -9.13
CA THR A 20 -14.28 -0.52 -8.43
C THR A 20 -14.20 -0.23 -6.94
N PHE A 21 -13.01 -0.23 -6.36
CA PHE A 21 -12.78 -0.14 -4.93
C PHE A 21 -12.15 1.19 -4.51
N THR A 22 -12.55 1.66 -3.33
CA THR A 22 -11.94 2.82 -2.66
C THR A 22 -11.09 2.42 -1.46
N THR A 23 -11.32 1.20 -0.94
CA THR A 23 -10.63 0.65 0.22
C THR A 23 -10.29 -0.80 -0.05
N VAL A 24 -9.04 -1.16 0.23
CA VAL A 24 -8.49 -2.48 -0.06
C VAL A 24 -7.83 -3.03 1.20
N PHE A 25 -8.28 -4.20 1.64
CA PHE A 25 -7.74 -4.96 2.77
C PHE A 25 -7.11 -6.25 2.23
N LEU A 26 -5.78 -6.33 2.32
CA LEU A 26 -4.99 -7.51 1.99
C LEU A 26 -4.42 -8.15 3.27
N ASP A 27 -5.01 -7.85 4.43
CA ASP A 27 -4.51 -8.22 5.74
C ASP A 27 -4.25 -9.72 5.88
N GLY A 28 -3.09 -10.08 6.44
CA GLY A 28 -2.66 -11.45 6.69
C GLY A 28 -2.31 -12.24 5.43
N THR A 29 -2.40 -11.64 4.24
CA THR A 29 -2.08 -12.33 2.99
C THR A 29 -0.58 -12.36 2.74
N LYS A 30 -0.12 -13.44 2.09
CA LYS A 30 1.24 -13.49 1.54
C LYS A 30 1.19 -12.93 0.12
N LEU A 31 1.87 -11.81 -0.11
CA LEU A 31 1.89 -11.22 -1.44
C LEU A 31 2.80 -12.02 -2.37
N ASP A 32 2.24 -12.45 -3.50
CA ASP A 32 3.02 -13.02 -4.58
C ASP A 32 3.84 -11.92 -5.28
N HIS A 33 5.16 -12.06 -5.27
CA HIS A 33 6.08 -11.19 -6.00
C HIS A 33 5.81 -11.16 -7.50
N GLY A 34 5.26 -12.23 -8.07
CA GLY A 34 4.87 -12.29 -9.47
C GLY A 34 3.79 -11.28 -9.87
N LEU A 35 3.05 -10.74 -8.90
CA LEU A 35 2.01 -9.74 -9.13
C LEU A 35 2.46 -8.31 -8.83
N ARG A 36 3.74 -8.08 -8.45
CA ARG A 36 4.24 -6.76 -8.02
C ARG A 36 4.03 -5.66 -9.04
N GLU A 37 4.46 -5.88 -10.28
CA GLU A 37 4.33 -4.89 -11.35
C GLU A 37 2.87 -4.65 -11.73
N GLU A 38 2.06 -5.71 -11.79
CA GLU A 38 0.63 -5.60 -12.09
C GLU A 38 -0.12 -4.86 -10.97
N PHE A 39 0.28 -5.06 -9.72
CA PHE A 39 -0.29 -4.37 -8.57
C PHE A 39 0.04 -2.89 -8.58
N TYR A 40 1.30 -2.53 -8.86
CA TYR A 40 1.69 -1.14 -9.03
C TYR A 40 0.93 -0.47 -10.18
N ALA A 41 0.87 -1.13 -11.35
CA ALA A 41 0.17 -0.62 -12.51
C ALA A 41 -1.34 -0.45 -12.26
N ALA A 42 -1.96 -1.36 -11.50
CA ALA A 42 -3.37 -1.27 -11.15
C ALA A 42 -3.65 -0.07 -10.23
N LEU A 43 -2.82 0.14 -9.20
CA LEU A 43 -3.01 1.21 -8.22
C LEU A 43 -2.64 2.60 -8.76
N THR A 44 -1.70 2.68 -9.71
CA THR A 44 -1.29 3.95 -10.34
C THR A 44 -2.14 4.34 -11.55
N SER A 45 -2.96 3.42 -12.07
CA SER A 45 -3.88 3.70 -13.19
C SER A 45 -4.79 4.90 -12.92
N ASP A 46 -5.06 5.70 -13.95
CA ASP A 46 -5.90 6.90 -13.85
C ASP A 46 -7.35 6.62 -13.44
N THR A 47 -7.82 5.39 -13.65
CA THR A 47 -9.16 4.95 -13.26
C THR A 47 -9.21 4.41 -11.83
N CYS A 48 -8.05 4.14 -11.20
CA CYS A 48 -7.98 3.66 -9.82
C CYS A 48 -8.58 4.69 -8.85
N ARG A 49 -9.31 4.20 -7.84
CA ARG A 49 -9.97 5.02 -6.81
C ARG A 49 -9.56 4.62 -5.40
N VAL A 50 -8.57 3.76 -5.25
CA VAL A 50 -8.11 3.29 -3.93
C VAL A 50 -7.48 4.44 -3.17
N ASP A 51 -8.12 4.78 -2.04
CA ASP A 51 -7.72 5.83 -1.11
C ASP A 51 -7.12 5.23 0.17
N LYS A 52 -7.53 4.01 0.53
CA LYS A 52 -7.07 3.31 1.72
C LYS A 52 -6.56 1.92 1.36
N LEU A 53 -5.34 1.62 1.79
CA LEU A 53 -4.71 0.32 1.61
C LEU A 53 -4.26 -0.23 2.97
N SER A 54 -4.77 -1.41 3.32
CA SER A 54 -4.40 -2.16 4.50
C SER A 54 -3.70 -3.45 4.10
N MET A 55 -2.55 -3.71 4.72
CA MET A 55 -1.71 -4.90 4.55
C MET A 55 -1.22 -5.38 5.92
N ARG A 56 -2.10 -5.33 6.93
CA ARG A 56 -1.75 -5.68 8.31
C ARG A 56 -1.32 -7.12 8.40
N GLY A 57 -0.21 -7.39 9.09
CA GLY A 57 0.27 -8.76 9.30
C GLY A 57 0.70 -9.48 8.01
N CYS A 58 0.85 -8.78 6.88
CA CYS A 58 1.40 -9.35 5.67
C CYS A 58 2.89 -9.63 5.79
N ASP A 59 3.35 -10.71 5.15
CA ASP A 59 4.77 -10.88 4.84
C ASP A 59 5.09 -10.10 3.55
N LEU A 60 5.70 -8.93 3.72
CA LEU A 60 6.09 -8.03 2.63
C LEU A 60 7.59 -8.13 2.36
N THR A 61 8.26 -9.20 2.77
CA THR A 61 9.69 -9.43 2.48
C THR A 61 9.96 -9.23 0.99
N GLY A 62 10.94 -8.40 0.62
CA GLY A 62 11.24 -8.08 -0.78
C GLY A 62 10.38 -6.95 -1.39
N TRP A 63 9.40 -6.46 -0.65
CA TRP A 63 8.73 -5.18 -0.86
C TRP A 63 9.25 -4.18 0.17
N ASP A 64 9.42 -2.93 -0.25
CA ASP A 64 9.84 -1.85 0.63
C ASP A 64 8.90 -0.65 0.52
N LEU A 65 9.07 0.32 1.40
CA LEU A 65 8.33 1.59 1.31
C LEU A 65 8.53 2.31 -0.04
N GLY A 66 9.66 2.08 -0.72
CA GLY A 66 9.93 2.64 -2.05
C GLY A 66 8.87 2.26 -3.09
N PHE A 67 8.39 1.01 -3.05
CA PHE A 67 7.27 0.58 -3.89
C PHE A 67 6.02 1.44 -3.68
N PHE A 68 5.68 1.73 -2.43
CA PHE A 68 4.48 2.49 -2.08
C PHE A 68 4.66 4.00 -2.31
N GLY A 69 5.90 4.49 -2.44
CA GLY A 69 6.27 5.88 -2.73
C GLY A 69 5.58 6.50 -3.95
N GLY A 70 5.18 5.69 -4.93
CA GLY A 70 4.49 6.12 -6.15
C GLY A 70 2.95 6.18 -6.04
N LEU A 71 2.37 5.74 -4.93
CA LEU A 71 0.92 5.63 -4.75
C LEU A 71 0.31 6.92 -4.18
N SER A 72 0.67 8.06 -4.77
CA SER A 72 0.41 9.42 -4.23
C SER A 72 -1.05 9.76 -3.91
N ARG A 73 -2.01 8.99 -4.45
CA ARG A 73 -3.45 9.14 -4.19
C ARG A 73 -3.92 8.49 -2.87
N VAL A 74 -3.17 7.53 -2.32
CA VAL A 74 -3.56 6.82 -1.10
C VAL A 74 -3.36 7.74 0.10
N THR A 75 -4.44 8.01 0.85
CA THR A 75 -4.39 8.86 2.03
C THR A 75 -4.27 8.08 3.34
N CYS A 76 -4.43 6.75 3.28
CA CYS A 76 -4.33 5.88 4.44
C CYS A 76 -3.55 4.61 4.10
N PHE A 77 -2.37 4.44 4.71
CA PHE A 77 -1.67 3.17 4.72
C PHE A 77 -1.73 2.53 6.09
N ASP A 78 -2.10 1.25 6.12
CA ASP A 78 -1.99 0.44 7.33
C ASP A 78 -1.13 -0.79 7.10
N PHE A 79 0.07 -0.77 7.67
CA PHE A 79 1.05 -1.86 7.60
C PHE A 79 1.24 -2.51 8.97
N ALA A 80 0.32 -2.33 9.94
CA ALA A 80 0.53 -2.82 11.30
C ALA A 80 0.92 -4.30 11.33
N SER A 81 2.01 -4.61 12.05
CA SER A 81 2.59 -5.95 12.17
C SER A 81 3.04 -6.59 10.84
N ALA A 82 3.12 -5.86 9.74
CA ALA A 82 3.66 -6.36 8.49
C ALA A 82 5.19 -6.49 8.55
N VAL A 83 5.73 -7.48 7.83
CA VAL A 83 7.17 -7.64 7.62
C VAL A 83 7.60 -6.77 6.45
N ILE A 84 7.78 -5.47 6.70
CA ILE A 84 8.17 -4.47 5.69
C ILE A 84 9.42 -3.71 6.14
N THR A 85 10.24 -3.32 5.16
CA THR A 85 11.42 -2.48 5.35
C THR A 85 11.34 -1.20 4.52
N GLY A 86 12.24 -0.26 4.78
CA GLY A 86 12.45 0.91 3.92
C GLY A 86 12.38 2.22 4.67
N ASP A 87 12.73 3.27 3.95
CA ASP A 87 12.87 4.63 4.46
C ASP A 87 11.53 5.37 4.35
N ILE A 88 11.08 5.99 5.46
CA ILE A 88 9.85 6.79 5.51
C ILE A 88 9.92 8.07 4.68
N GLY A 89 11.11 8.52 4.25
CA GLY A 89 11.30 9.70 3.42
C GLY A 89 10.53 9.63 2.10
N VAL A 90 10.22 8.44 1.59
CA VAL A 90 9.37 8.25 0.40
C VAL A 90 7.93 8.76 0.59
N LEU A 91 7.48 8.91 1.83
CA LEU A 91 6.15 9.43 2.15
C LEU A 91 6.01 10.92 1.81
N VAL A 92 7.11 11.66 1.57
CA VAL A 92 7.08 13.05 1.10
C VAL A 92 6.33 13.22 -0.23
N ASN A 93 6.21 12.14 -1.00
CA ASN A 93 5.48 12.08 -2.27
C ASN A 93 3.95 12.01 -2.09
N HIS A 94 3.46 11.73 -0.88
CA HIS A 94 2.04 11.60 -0.58
C HIS A 94 1.50 12.88 0.07
N LYS A 95 1.18 13.87 -0.74
CA LYS A 95 0.75 15.21 -0.27
C LYS A 95 -0.56 15.22 0.51
N ASP A 96 -1.40 14.20 0.29
CA ASP A 96 -2.71 14.06 0.95
C ASP A 96 -2.74 12.95 2.02
N LEU A 97 -1.58 12.41 2.42
CA LEU A 97 -1.51 11.34 3.42
C LEU A 97 -2.03 11.82 4.78
N LYS A 98 -3.02 11.12 5.32
CA LYS A 98 -3.67 11.44 6.61
C LYS A 98 -3.31 10.45 7.69
N VAL A 99 -3.13 9.18 7.32
CA VAL A 99 -2.89 8.09 8.26
C VAL A 99 -1.80 7.18 7.71
N VAL A 100 -0.80 6.94 8.55
CA VAL A 100 0.17 5.87 8.35
C VAL A 100 0.26 5.07 9.65
N ASN A 101 0.17 3.75 9.55
CA ASN A 101 0.31 2.86 10.69
C ASN A 101 1.41 1.84 10.45
N PHE A 102 2.54 2.04 11.14
CA PHE A 102 3.68 1.11 11.17
C PHE A 102 3.81 0.39 12.52
N SER A 103 2.73 0.33 13.31
CA SER A 103 2.80 -0.31 14.62
C SER A 103 3.32 -1.75 14.51
N ARG A 104 4.31 -2.09 15.34
CA ARG A 104 4.96 -3.43 15.36
C ARG A 104 5.72 -3.81 14.08
N CYS A 105 5.94 -2.88 13.13
CA CYS A 105 6.93 -3.07 12.07
C CYS A 105 8.35 -2.91 12.64
N LYS A 106 9.30 -3.73 12.19
CA LYS A 106 10.69 -3.74 12.71
C LYS A 106 11.74 -3.22 11.73
N GLY A 107 11.37 -3.03 10.46
CA GLY A 107 12.31 -2.70 9.38
C GLY A 107 12.19 -1.27 8.83
N ILE A 108 11.34 -0.44 9.43
CA ILE A 108 11.11 0.95 9.01
C ILE A 108 12.20 1.85 9.60
N ASN A 109 12.80 2.67 8.76
CA ASN A 109 13.85 3.63 9.13
C ASN A 109 13.60 4.98 8.42
N GLY A 110 14.58 5.89 8.50
CA GLY A 110 14.50 7.21 7.90
C GLY A 110 14.14 8.30 8.90
N ASP A 111 14.44 9.53 8.51
CA ASP A 111 14.18 10.71 9.34
C ASP A 111 12.75 11.19 9.14
N ILE A 112 12.12 11.60 10.24
CA ILE A 112 10.87 12.36 10.15
C ILE A 112 11.23 13.78 9.73
N CYS A 113 11.36 13.98 8.42
CA CYS A 113 11.41 15.30 7.84
C CYS A 113 10.03 15.93 8.04
N VAL A 114 9.95 16.86 8.99
CA VAL A 114 8.72 17.56 9.38
C VAL A 114 7.99 18.02 8.13
N PHE A 115 6.70 17.65 8.01
CA PHE A 115 5.85 17.98 6.87
C PHE A 115 5.94 19.49 6.56
N GLU A 116 6.63 19.85 5.49
CA GLU A 116 6.66 21.23 4.95
C GLU A 116 5.36 21.55 4.20
#